data_AF-A0AAQ3L847-F1
#
_entry.id   AF-A0AAQ3L847-F1
#
_cell.length_a   1.000
_cell.length_b   1.000
_cell.length_c   1.000
_cell.angle_alpha   90.00
_cell.angle_beta   90.00
_cell.angle_gamma   90.00
#
_symmetry.space_group_name_H-M   'P 1'
#
loop_
_entity.id
_entity.type
_entity.pdbx_description
1 polymer ?
#
loop_
_entity_poly.entity_id
_entity_poly.type
_entity_poly.pdbx_seq_one_letter_code
_entity_poly.pdbx_strand_id
1 'polypeptide(L)'
;MIPLLQLKLAGAEEQISTSFSCISWDRPIRGEVFVRTNEGMEKMRIHSQRRSALINYIGPNPVVFFQKKEGEGQQEFKEIAQVYLNPLLAQPLLLFVKEGESYTIVAIEDSFEAYPVSSYRFYNFTDKKLLAKFGDDHFDLAPQETVLLKDPFTTDTEFPVGFVVRSPDGIHPLYSNMWSHLQKYRYLILISESETRDVGPMKFRILSDYERMSL
;
A
#
# COMPACT_ATOMS: atom_id res chain seq x y z
N MET A 1 13.41 -57.29 13.98
CA MET A 1 12.87 -56.43 12.91
C MET A 1 12.11 -55.31 13.61
N ILE A 2 12.73 -54.13 13.72
CA ILE A 2 12.19 -52.98 14.47
C ILE A 2 11.38 -52.12 13.48
N PRO A 3 10.13 -51.72 13.77
CA PRO A 3 9.43 -50.80 12.89
C PRO A 3 10.00 -49.40 13.08
N LEU A 4 10.49 -48.82 11.97
CA LEU A 4 10.92 -47.43 11.88
C LEU A 4 9.69 -46.53 12.13
N LEU A 5 9.73 -45.74 13.21
CA LEU A 5 8.84 -44.61 13.40
C LEU A 5 8.96 -43.69 12.18
N GLN A 6 7.88 -43.54 11.41
CA GLN A 6 7.71 -42.37 10.56
C GLN A 6 7.50 -41.16 11.46
N LEU A 7 8.57 -40.40 11.71
CA LEU A 7 8.43 -39.02 12.13
C LEU A 7 7.69 -38.27 11.03
N LYS A 8 6.45 -37.86 11.33
CA LYS A 8 5.81 -36.75 10.64
C LYS A 8 6.71 -35.53 10.84
N LEU A 9 7.50 -35.18 9.83
CA LEU A 9 8.06 -33.83 9.71
C LEU A 9 6.87 -32.88 9.66
N ALA A 10 6.70 -32.09 10.72
CA ALA A 10 5.85 -30.91 10.69
C ALA A 10 6.29 -30.06 9.49
N GLY A 11 5.35 -29.71 8.60
CA GLY A 11 5.65 -28.91 7.42
C GLY A 11 6.35 -27.62 7.84
N ALA A 12 7.59 -27.44 7.38
CA ALA A 12 8.31 -26.20 7.62
C ALA A 12 7.54 -25.07 6.90
N GLU A 13 7.07 -24.08 7.66
CA GLU A 13 6.54 -22.85 7.06
C GLU A 13 7.62 -22.24 6.15
N GLU A 14 7.25 -21.86 4.93
CA GLU A 14 8.16 -21.22 3.99
C GLU A 14 8.75 -19.97 4.65
N GLN A 15 10.08 -19.85 4.69
CA GLN A 15 10.74 -18.70 5.28
C GLN A 15 11.16 -17.71 4.20
N ILE A 16 10.96 -16.42 4.46
CA ILE A 16 11.37 -15.33 3.58
C ILE A 16 12.24 -14.33 4.33
N SER A 17 13.09 -13.65 3.58
CA SER A 17 13.88 -12.51 4.03
C SER A 17 13.62 -11.35 3.07
N THR A 18 13.13 -10.22 3.58
CA THR A 18 12.76 -9.05 2.77
C THR A 18 12.73 -7.80 3.64
N SER A 19 12.78 -6.63 3.03
CA SER A 19 12.58 -5.36 3.71
C SER A 19 11.34 -4.67 3.19
N PHE A 20 10.40 -4.34 4.06
CA PHE A 20 9.14 -3.71 3.66
C PHE A 20 8.79 -2.50 4.51
N SER A 21 7.98 -1.61 3.94
CA SER A 21 7.32 -0.53 4.69
C SER A 21 5.82 -0.72 4.65
N CYS A 22 5.09 -0.05 5.53
CA CYS A 22 3.64 -0.18 5.67
C CYS A 22 2.95 1.17 5.63
N ILE A 23 1.72 1.18 5.14
CA ILE A 23 0.84 2.35 5.22
C ILE A 23 -0.62 1.89 5.31
N SER A 24 -1.44 2.66 6.02
CA SER A 24 -2.88 2.43 6.09
C SER A 24 -3.63 3.26 5.06
N TRP A 25 -4.59 2.62 4.40
CA TRP A 25 -5.43 3.19 3.36
C TRP A 25 -6.25 4.40 3.81
N ASP A 26 -6.90 4.34 4.98
CA ASP A 26 -7.82 5.39 5.41
C ASP A 26 -7.33 6.09 6.67
N ARG A 27 -7.31 5.38 7.79
CA ARG A 27 -6.98 5.92 9.10
C ARG A 27 -5.78 5.20 9.69
N PRO A 28 -4.97 5.85 10.53
CA PRO A 28 -3.93 5.14 11.26
C PRO A 28 -4.53 3.93 11.98
N ILE A 29 -3.81 2.82 11.96
CA ILE A 29 -4.22 1.65 12.75
C ILE A 29 -4.06 2.05 14.21
N ARG A 30 -5.15 2.00 14.98
CA ARG A 30 -5.14 2.37 16.40
C ARG A 30 -4.31 1.36 17.19
N GLY A 31 -3.73 1.79 18.32
CA GLY A 31 -2.97 0.89 19.19
C GLY A 31 -1.61 0.46 18.63
N GLU A 32 -1.01 -0.53 19.28
CA GLU A 32 0.31 -1.07 18.92
C GLU A 32 0.15 -2.25 17.96
N VAL A 33 0.79 -2.16 16.80
CA VAL A 33 0.86 -3.24 15.82
C VAL A 33 2.19 -3.97 15.95
N PHE A 34 2.16 -5.28 15.80
CA PHE A 34 3.31 -6.16 15.86
C PHE A 34 3.35 -7.06 14.64
N VAL A 35 4.54 -7.41 14.19
CA VAL A 35 4.76 -8.44 13.17
C VAL A 35 5.54 -9.60 13.78
N ARG A 36 5.16 -10.84 13.44
CA ARG A 36 5.85 -12.05 13.91
C ARG A 36 7.04 -12.38 13.01
N THR A 37 8.25 -12.27 13.56
CA THR A 37 9.53 -12.65 12.94
C THR A 37 10.07 -13.94 13.57
N ASN A 38 11.19 -14.45 13.06
CA ASN A 38 11.91 -15.56 13.69
C ASN A 38 12.51 -15.19 15.06
N GLU A 39 12.73 -13.90 15.33
CA GLU A 39 13.29 -13.39 16.59
C GLU A 39 12.21 -13.06 17.64
N GLY A 40 10.93 -13.08 17.24
CA GLY A 40 9.79 -12.81 18.11
C GLY A 40 8.81 -11.81 17.51
N MET A 41 8.24 -10.94 18.35
CA MET A 41 7.28 -9.93 17.93
C MET A 41 7.96 -8.57 17.81
N GLU A 42 8.04 -8.04 16.59
CA GLU A 42 8.58 -6.70 16.35
C GLU A 42 7.46 -5.67 16.31
N LYS A 43 7.58 -4.63 17.14
CA LYS A 43 6.59 -3.55 17.22
C LYS A 43 6.78 -2.56 16.07
N MET A 44 5.67 -2.13 15.47
CA MET A 44 5.66 -1.13 14.42
C MET A 44 4.51 -0.13 14.53
N ARG A 45 4.63 0.97 13.77
CA ARG A 45 3.58 1.98 13.64
C ARG A 45 3.17 2.11 12.19
N ILE A 46 1.88 1.92 11.92
CA ILE A 46 1.30 2.03 10.58
C ILE A 46 0.49 3.32 10.51
N HIS A 47 1.03 4.29 9.79
CA HIS A 47 0.42 5.61 9.58
C HIS A 47 -0.47 5.61 8.34
N SER A 48 -1.35 6.59 8.20
CA SER A 48 -2.16 6.78 6.99
C SER A 48 -1.63 7.88 6.05
N GLN A 49 -0.75 8.74 6.55
CA GLN A 49 -0.24 9.92 5.82
C GLN A 49 1.21 9.76 5.33
N ARG A 50 1.91 8.72 5.77
CA ARG A 50 3.30 8.44 5.41
C ARG A 50 3.58 6.95 5.53
N ARG A 51 4.60 6.49 4.81
CA ARG A 51 5.17 5.15 4.98
C ARG A 51 5.69 4.99 6.42
N SER A 52 5.62 3.78 6.97
CA SER A 52 6.34 3.42 8.18
C SER A 52 7.85 3.46 7.94
N ALA A 53 8.63 3.31 9.01
CA ALA A 53 10.03 2.91 8.84
C ALA A 53 10.09 1.56 8.10
N LEU A 54 11.19 1.34 7.38
CA LEU A 54 11.50 0.06 6.77
C LEU A 54 11.73 -0.98 7.86
N ILE A 55 11.12 -2.15 7.73
CA ILE A 55 11.32 -3.31 8.60
C ILE A 55 12.10 -4.35 7.82
N ASN A 56 13.18 -4.85 8.42
CA ASN A 56 13.95 -5.96 7.88
C ASN A 56 13.35 -7.26 8.43
N TYR A 57 12.53 -7.91 7.62
CA TYR A 57 11.77 -9.07 8.00
C TYR A 57 12.51 -10.35 7.68
N ILE A 58 12.65 -11.22 8.69
CA ILE A 58 13.07 -12.61 8.53
C ILE A 58 12.08 -13.47 9.29
N GLY A 59 11.30 -14.30 8.59
CA GLY A 59 10.25 -15.09 9.22
C GLY A 59 9.40 -15.89 8.25
N PRO A 60 8.30 -16.49 8.74
CA PRO A 60 7.36 -17.24 7.93
C PRO A 60 6.67 -16.42 6.83
N ASN A 61 6.27 -17.09 5.76
CA ASN A 61 5.33 -16.63 4.75
C ASN A 61 4.06 -17.49 4.84
N PRO A 62 2.90 -16.95 5.25
CA PRO A 62 2.53 -15.54 5.23
C PRO A 62 3.10 -14.72 6.40
N VAL A 63 3.34 -13.44 6.14
CA VAL A 63 3.64 -12.45 7.18
C VAL A 63 2.36 -12.12 7.93
N VAL A 64 2.37 -12.31 9.25
CA VAL A 64 1.19 -12.13 10.11
C VAL A 64 1.37 -10.93 11.03
N PHE A 65 0.36 -10.07 11.07
CA PHE A 65 0.31 -8.85 11.86
C PHE A 65 -0.69 -8.99 13.00
N PHE A 66 -0.29 -8.49 14.16
CA PHE A 66 -1.06 -8.58 15.39
C PHE A 66 -1.26 -7.20 16.01
N GLN A 67 -2.32 -7.07 16.78
CA GLN A 67 -2.58 -5.94 17.67
C GLN A 67 -2.66 -6.45 19.10
N LYS A 68 -2.03 -5.73 20.02
CA LYS A 68 -2.14 -6.04 21.45
C LYS A 68 -3.55 -5.71 21.94
N LYS A 69 -4.23 -6.67 22.58
CA LYS A 69 -5.48 -6.42 23.30
C LYS A 69 -5.17 -5.73 24.63
N GLU A 70 -6.02 -4.78 25.01
CA GLU A 70 -6.02 -4.24 26.36
C GLU A 70 -6.78 -5.19 27.30
N GLY A 71 -6.11 -5.67 28.35
CA GLY A 71 -6.67 -6.57 29.37
C GLY A 71 -5.69 -6.81 30.52
N GLU A 72 -6.20 -7.00 31.74
CA GLU A 72 -5.38 -7.25 32.93
C GLU A 72 -4.84 -8.70 32.92
N GLY A 73 -3.52 -8.86 32.75
CA GLY A 73 -2.80 -10.04 33.25
C GLY A 73 -1.97 -10.83 32.25
N GLN A 74 -2.31 -10.86 30.96
CA GLN A 74 -1.49 -11.53 29.93
C GLN A 74 -1.49 -10.71 28.62
N GLN A 75 -0.32 -10.61 27.97
CA GLN A 75 -0.20 -9.98 26.66
C GLN A 75 -0.94 -10.82 25.61
N GLU A 76 -2.24 -10.59 25.46
CA GLU A 76 -3.00 -11.20 24.38
C GLU A 76 -2.78 -10.42 23.09
N PHE A 77 -2.37 -11.14 22.04
CA PHE A 77 -2.25 -10.61 20.69
C PHE A 77 -3.41 -11.11 19.85
N LYS A 78 -4.11 -10.19 19.17
CA LYS A 78 -5.14 -10.50 18.18
C LYS A 78 -4.53 -10.36 16.80
N GLU A 79 -4.63 -11.38 15.96
CA GLU A 79 -4.30 -11.25 14.54
C GLU A 79 -5.24 -10.22 13.88
N ILE A 80 -4.66 -9.30 13.12
CA ILE A 80 -5.41 -8.25 12.42
C ILE A 80 -5.28 -8.34 10.91
N ALA A 81 -4.25 -9.00 10.39
CA ALA A 81 -4.00 -9.17 8.97
C ALA A 81 -2.91 -10.23 8.72
N GLN A 82 -2.92 -10.80 7.51
CA GLN A 82 -1.82 -11.59 6.99
C GLN A 82 -1.63 -11.35 5.49
N VAL A 83 -0.42 -11.56 4.98
CA VAL A 83 -0.11 -11.41 3.56
C VAL A 83 0.96 -12.40 3.13
N TYR A 84 0.76 -13.03 1.97
CA TYR A 84 1.82 -13.76 1.29
C TYR A 84 2.68 -12.76 0.51
N LEU A 85 3.94 -12.62 0.89
CA LEU A 85 4.86 -11.76 0.15
C LEU A 85 5.51 -12.54 -0.98
N ASN A 86 5.49 -11.95 -2.17
CA ASN A 86 6.25 -12.44 -3.30
C ASN A 86 7.73 -12.07 -3.09
N PRO A 87 8.65 -13.05 -3.00
CA PRO A 87 10.07 -12.78 -2.79
C PRO A 87 10.74 -12.03 -3.96
N LEU A 88 10.07 -11.91 -5.11
CA LEU A 88 10.54 -11.10 -6.23
C LEU A 88 10.36 -9.59 -6.01
N LEU A 89 9.60 -9.17 -4.99
CA LEU A 89 9.47 -7.77 -4.64
C LEU A 89 10.71 -7.33 -3.85
N ALA A 90 11.48 -6.40 -4.41
CA ALA A 90 12.73 -5.92 -3.83
C ALA A 90 12.48 -5.12 -2.55
N GLN A 91 11.51 -4.20 -2.58
CA GLN A 91 11.14 -3.40 -1.41
C GLN A 91 9.62 -3.16 -1.38
N PRO A 92 8.82 -4.14 -0.93
CA PRO A 92 7.38 -3.98 -0.94
C PRO A 92 6.88 -2.90 0.03
N LEU A 93 5.89 -2.12 -0.42
CA LEU A 93 5.00 -1.34 0.43
C LEU A 93 3.74 -2.15 0.69
N LEU A 94 3.41 -2.36 1.96
CA LEU A 94 2.23 -3.07 2.41
C LEU A 94 1.12 -2.06 2.72
N LEU A 95 0.10 -2.01 1.88
CA LEU A 95 -1.06 -1.16 2.04
C LEU A 95 -2.17 -1.89 2.80
N PHE A 96 -2.47 -1.41 4.01
CA PHE A 96 -3.52 -1.94 4.87
C PHE A 96 -4.86 -1.30 4.53
N VAL A 97 -5.80 -2.11 4.03
CA VAL A 97 -7.17 -1.71 3.72
C VAL A 97 -8.07 -2.29 4.80
N LYS A 98 -8.84 -1.43 5.47
CA LYS A 98 -9.69 -1.86 6.59
C LYS A 98 -10.89 -2.67 6.07
N GLU A 99 -11.13 -3.84 6.66
CA GLU A 99 -12.29 -4.70 6.40
C GLU A 99 -12.92 -5.11 7.73
N GLY A 100 -14.00 -4.42 8.12
CA GLY A 100 -14.63 -4.63 9.43
C GLY A 100 -13.65 -4.38 10.59
N GLU A 101 -13.33 -5.44 11.34
CA GLU A 101 -12.41 -5.42 12.49
C GLU A 101 -10.99 -5.94 12.16
N SER A 102 -10.72 -6.23 10.89
CA SER A 102 -9.44 -6.72 10.35
C SER A 102 -8.97 -5.84 9.18
N TYR A 103 -7.84 -6.22 8.57
CA TYR A 103 -7.31 -5.56 7.39
C TYR A 103 -6.93 -6.59 6.33
N THR A 104 -7.23 -6.26 5.08
CA THR A 104 -6.61 -6.86 3.91
C THR A 104 -5.35 -6.09 3.57
N ILE A 105 -4.31 -6.78 3.11
CA ILE A 105 -3.04 -6.16 2.73
C ILE A 105 -2.83 -6.32 1.23
N VAL A 106 -2.52 -5.21 0.57
CA VAL A 106 -2.03 -5.19 -0.81
C VAL A 106 -0.52 -4.90 -0.77
N ALA A 107 0.29 -5.84 -1.25
CA ALA A 107 1.73 -5.67 -1.37
C ALA A 107 2.07 -5.12 -2.76
N ILE A 108 2.82 -4.01 -2.83
CA ILE A 108 3.22 -3.36 -4.08
C ILE A 108 4.73 -3.10 -4.08
N GLU A 109 5.39 -3.26 -5.22
CA GLU A 109 6.83 -2.96 -5.35
C GLU A 109 7.08 -1.45 -5.14
N ASP A 110 7.86 -1.04 -4.14
CA ASP A 110 8.09 0.38 -3.78
C ASP A 110 9.57 0.78 -3.77
N SER A 111 10.46 -0.04 -4.35
CA SER A 111 11.86 0.33 -4.58
C SER A 111 12.01 1.52 -5.55
N PHE A 112 13.05 2.33 -5.37
CA PHE A 112 13.34 3.45 -6.28
C PHE A 112 13.73 2.97 -7.69
N GLU A 113 14.20 1.74 -7.85
CA GLU A 113 14.51 1.17 -9.17
C GLU A 113 13.23 0.95 -10.00
N ALA A 114 12.22 0.31 -9.40
CA ALA A 114 10.94 0.06 -10.08
C ALA A 114 10.03 1.31 -10.10
N TYR A 115 10.17 2.17 -9.10
CA TYR A 115 9.35 3.36 -8.86
C TYR A 115 10.24 4.57 -8.56
N PRO A 116 10.89 5.13 -9.60
CA PRO A 116 11.89 6.18 -9.43
C PRO A 116 11.26 7.51 -9.02
N VAL A 117 12.10 8.47 -8.64
CA VAL A 117 11.69 9.88 -8.54
C VAL A 117 11.14 10.38 -9.88
N SER A 118 10.45 11.52 -9.87
CA SER A 118 9.79 12.09 -11.05
C SER A 118 8.73 11.16 -11.66
N SER A 119 8.14 10.26 -10.86
CA SER A 119 7.11 9.34 -11.33
C SER A 119 5.81 9.43 -10.51
N TYR A 120 4.72 9.00 -11.14
CA TYR A 120 3.38 8.95 -10.57
C TYR A 120 2.84 7.55 -10.68
N ARG A 121 2.45 6.96 -9.56
CA ARG A 121 1.79 5.66 -9.54
C ARG A 121 0.37 5.80 -9.04
N PHE A 122 -0.59 5.40 -9.85
CA PHE A 122 -2.02 5.44 -9.55
C PHE A 122 -2.51 4.04 -9.18
N TYR A 123 -3.35 3.95 -8.15
CA TYR A 123 -4.14 2.76 -7.82
C TYR A 123 -5.62 3.12 -7.75
N ASN A 124 -6.44 2.39 -8.50
CA ASN A 124 -7.88 2.53 -8.47
C ASN A 124 -8.53 1.43 -7.64
N PHE A 125 -8.88 1.74 -6.39
CA PHE A 125 -9.62 0.81 -5.53
C PHE A 125 -11.13 0.83 -5.75
N THR A 126 -11.63 1.61 -6.72
CA THR A 126 -13.06 1.63 -7.03
C THR A 126 -13.45 0.49 -7.96
N ASP A 127 -14.75 0.24 -8.05
CA ASP A 127 -15.37 -0.66 -9.01
C ASP A 127 -15.62 0.00 -10.38
N LYS A 128 -15.23 1.27 -10.54
CA LYS A 128 -15.44 2.06 -11.76
C LYS A 128 -14.18 2.18 -12.59
N LYS A 129 -14.33 2.09 -13.91
CA LYS A 129 -13.28 2.52 -14.84
C LYS A 129 -13.23 4.05 -14.84
N LEU A 130 -12.07 4.60 -14.52
CA LEU A 130 -11.82 6.04 -14.51
C LEU A 130 -11.11 6.45 -15.80
N LEU A 131 -11.50 7.59 -16.36
CA LEU A 131 -10.74 8.26 -17.42
C LEU A 131 -10.05 9.45 -16.78
N ALA A 132 -8.72 9.51 -16.90
CA ALA A 132 -7.89 10.52 -16.28
C ALA A 132 -7.35 11.48 -17.34
N LYS A 133 -7.36 12.77 -17.00
CA LYS A 133 -6.52 13.80 -17.62
C LYS A 133 -5.38 14.11 -16.65
N PHE A 134 -4.15 14.12 -17.15
CA PHE A 134 -2.95 14.37 -16.36
C PHE A 134 -1.99 15.25 -17.17
N GLY A 135 -2.06 16.56 -16.93
CA GLY A 135 -1.42 17.54 -17.82
C GLY A 135 -2.10 17.52 -19.19
N ASP A 136 -1.32 17.27 -20.23
CA ASP A 136 -1.82 17.09 -21.60
C ASP A 136 -2.14 15.62 -21.93
N ASP A 137 -1.68 14.69 -21.09
CA ASP A 137 -1.89 13.26 -21.28
C ASP A 137 -3.26 12.80 -20.77
N HIS A 138 -3.71 11.69 -21.35
CA HIS A 138 -4.94 11.00 -20.95
C HIS A 138 -4.67 9.51 -20.83
N PHE A 139 -5.24 8.89 -19.81
CA PHE A 139 -5.16 7.45 -19.62
C PHE A 139 -6.41 6.91 -18.96
N ASP A 140 -6.62 5.61 -19.15
CA ASP A 140 -7.69 4.87 -18.51
C ASP A 140 -7.14 4.15 -17.29
N LEU A 141 -7.97 4.01 -16.27
CA LEU A 141 -7.64 3.27 -15.06
C LEU A 141 -8.83 2.37 -14.71
N ALA A 142 -8.74 1.09 -15.09
CA ALA A 142 -9.74 0.09 -14.81
C ALA A 142 -9.87 -0.18 -13.29
N PRO A 143 -10.97 -0.80 -12.84
CA PRO A 143 -11.11 -1.23 -11.45
C PRO A 143 -9.93 -2.10 -11.00
N GLN A 144 -9.39 -1.82 -9.82
CA GLN A 144 -8.22 -2.50 -9.24
C GLN A 144 -6.92 -2.41 -10.08
N GLU A 145 -6.89 -1.55 -11.10
CA GLU A 145 -5.71 -1.36 -11.95
C GLU A 145 -4.69 -0.42 -11.30
N THR A 146 -3.43 -0.63 -11.69
CA THR A 146 -2.31 0.27 -11.38
C THR A 146 -1.73 0.83 -12.66
N VAL A 147 -1.49 2.14 -12.69
CA VAL A 147 -0.76 2.81 -13.78
C VAL A 147 0.46 3.51 -13.22
N LEU A 148 1.61 3.35 -13.88
CA LEU A 148 2.85 4.04 -13.55
C LEU A 148 3.27 4.94 -14.72
N LEU A 149 3.30 6.25 -14.46
CA LEU A 149 3.83 7.26 -15.38
C LEU A 149 5.23 7.63 -14.92
N LYS A 150 6.25 7.36 -15.75
CA LYS A 150 7.64 7.71 -15.48
C LYS A 150 7.99 8.99 -16.24
N ASP A 151 8.57 9.95 -15.54
CA ASP A 151 9.04 11.22 -16.08
C ASP A 151 8.00 11.94 -16.98
N PRO A 152 6.74 12.10 -16.54
CA PRO A 152 5.73 12.79 -17.35
C PRO A 152 6.05 14.29 -17.52
N PHE A 153 6.94 14.84 -16.68
CA PHE A 153 7.39 16.23 -16.76
C PHE A 153 8.91 16.30 -16.65
N THR A 154 9.52 17.20 -17.42
CA THR A 154 10.98 17.40 -17.47
C THR A 154 11.46 18.55 -16.58
N THR A 155 10.55 19.27 -15.92
CA THR A 155 10.85 20.36 -14.99
C THR A 155 9.76 20.45 -13.92
N ASP A 156 10.08 21.07 -12.78
CA ASP A 156 9.07 21.44 -11.78
C ASP A 156 7.99 22.32 -12.43
N THR A 157 6.71 21.96 -12.25
CA THR A 157 5.59 22.61 -12.93
C THR A 157 4.27 22.38 -12.20
N GLU A 158 3.26 23.17 -12.52
CA GLU A 158 1.86 22.90 -12.15
C GLU A 158 1.09 22.42 -13.38
N PHE A 159 0.18 21.48 -13.17
CA PHE A 159 -0.56 20.88 -14.27
C PHE A 159 -1.98 20.48 -13.83
N PRO A 160 -2.96 20.56 -14.75
CA PRO A 160 -4.32 20.16 -14.44
C PRO A 160 -4.43 18.64 -14.34
N VAL A 161 -5.19 18.19 -13.35
CA VAL A 161 -5.58 16.79 -13.19
C VAL A 161 -7.09 16.70 -13.11
N GLY A 162 -7.67 15.75 -13.83
CA GLY A 162 -9.09 15.49 -13.83
C GLY A 162 -9.38 14.01 -13.89
N PHE A 163 -10.43 13.56 -13.19
CA PHE A 163 -10.95 12.21 -13.30
C PHE A 163 -12.43 12.27 -13.61
N VAL A 164 -12.86 11.44 -14.55
CA VAL A 164 -14.26 11.31 -14.96
C VAL A 164 -14.65 9.83 -15.05
N VAL A 165 -15.95 9.56 -14.98
CA VAL A 165 -16.53 8.25 -15.35
C VAL A 165 -17.44 8.44 -16.57
N ARG A 166 -17.44 7.46 -17.47
CA ARG A 166 -18.37 7.41 -18.61
C ARG A 166 -19.51 6.46 -18.29
N SER A 167 -20.74 6.94 -18.43
CA SER A 167 -21.98 6.17 -18.34
C SER A 167 -22.75 6.25 -19.67
N PRO A 168 -23.85 5.50 -19.85
CA PRO A 168 -24.74 5.68 -20.99
C PRO A 168 -25.31 7.10 -21.12
N ASP A 169 -25.47 7.80 -20.00
CA ASP A 169 -26.05 9.15 -19.94
C ASP A 169 -25.02 10.27 -20.20
N GLY A 170 -23.73 9.94 -20.28
CA GLY A 170 -22.66 10.87 -20.64
C GLY A 170 -21.38 10.72 -19.81
N ILE A 171 -20.62 11.82 -19.76
CA ILE A 171 -19.37 11.91 -19.00
C ILE A 171 -19.64 12.67 -17.71
N HIS A 172 -19.32 12.07 -16.56
CA HIS A 172 -19.54 12.66 -15.25
C HIS A 172 -18.19 13.00 -14.61
N PRO A 173 -17.89 14.28 -14.33
CA PRO A 173 -16.68 14.65 -13.63
C PRO A 173 -16.73 14.19 -12.17
N LEU A 174 -15.63 13.59 -11.71
CA LEU A 174 -15.48 13.10 -10.34
C LEU A 174 -14.47 13.93 -9.55
N TYR A 175 -13.46 14.47 -10.22
CA TYR A 175 -12.39 15.25 -9.63
C TYR A 175 -11.80 16.22 -10.65
N SER A 176 -11.43 17.41 -10.19
CA SER A 176 -10.60 18.34 -10.96
C SER A 176 -9.79 19.19 -10.00
N ASN A 177 -8.48 19.28 -10.23
CA ASN A 177 -7.59 20.12 -9.43
C ASN A 177 -6.32 20.48 -10.21
N MET A 178 -5.54 21.42 -9.68
CA MET A 178 -4.16 21.67 -10.10
C MET A 178 -3.21 20.92 -9.17
N TRP A 179 -2.29 20.14 -9.73
CA TRP A 179 -1.23 19.47 -8.97
C TRP A 179 0.12 20.09 -9.30
N SER A 180 1.04 20.03 -8.34
CA SER A 180 2.43 20.43 -8.53
C SER A 180 3.30 19.19 -8.73
N HIS A 181 4.17 19.24 -9.73
CA HIS A 181 5.25 18.31 -9.96
C HIS A 181 6.56 18.88 -9.44
N LEU A 182 7.28 18.07 -8.67
CA LEU A 182 8.63 18.34 -8.22
C LEU A 182 9.50 17.13 -8.58
N GLN A 183 10.53 17.33 -9.40
CA GLN A 183 11.31 16.23 -10.01
C GLN A 183 11.95 15.28 -8.99
N LYS A 184 12.30 15.81 -7.82
CA LYS A 184 12.93 15.03 -6.75
C LYS A 184 11.96 14.08 -6.02
N TYR A 185 10.66 14.16 -6.29
CA TYR A 185 9.65 13.34 -5.64
C TYR A 185 9.04 12.31 -6.58
N ARG A 186 8.60 11.20 -6.01
CA ARG A 186 7.65 10.26 -6.60
C ARG A 186 6.32 10.34 -5.87
N TYR A 187 5.22 10.18 -6.58
CA TYR A 187 3.86 10.38 -6.07
C TYR A 187 3.01 9.12 -6.19
N LEU A 188 2.60 8.58 -5.03
CA LEU A 188 1.65 7.46 -4.97
C LEU A 188 0.24 8.04 -4.79
N ILE A 189 -0.59 7.83 -5.80
CA ILE A 189 -1.97 8.30 -5.87
C ILE A 189 -2.88 7.10 -5.65
N LEU A 190 -3.67 7.25 -4.61
CA LEU A 190 -4.55 6.26 -4.05
C LEU A 190 -5.97 6.78 -4.25
N ILE A 191 -6.78 6.08 -5.06
CA ILE A 191 -8.13 6.49 -5.44
C ILE A 191 -9.18 5.52 -4.86
N SER A 192 -10.17 6.00 -4.12
CA SER A 192 -11.35 5.22 -3.71
C SER A 192 -12.64 6.02 -3.80
N GLU A 193 -13.76 5.36 -3.58
CA GLU A 193 -15.03 6.04 -3.34
C GLU A 193 -14.98 6.79 -1.99
N SER A 194 -15.75 7.87 -1.89
CA SER A 194 -15.95 8.59 -0.64
C SER A 194 -17.18 8.05 0.10
N GLU A 195 -17.02 7.70 1.38
CA GLU A 195 -18.14 7.36 2.26
C GLU A 195 -18.91 8.62 2.74
N THR A 196 -18.29 9.80 2.62
CA THR A 196 -18.87 11.07 3.07
C THR A 196 -19.24 11.95 1.89
N ARG A 197 -20.47 12.50 1.91
CA ARG A 197 -20.97 13.38 0.84
C ARG A 197 -20.20 14.69 0.73
N ASP A 198 -19.52 15.11 1.79
CA ASP A 198 -18.84 16.42 1.87
C ASP A 198 -17.54 16.51 1.05
N VAL A 199 -16.94 15.37 0.66
CA VAL A 199 -15.63 15.31 -0.02
C VAL A 199 -15.77 15.02 -1.53
N GLY A 200 -17.00 15.07 -2.06
CA GLY A 200 -17.32 14.61 -3.41
C GLY A 200 -17.43 13.08 -3.50
N PRO A 201 -17.71 12.52 -4.69
CA PRO A 201 -17.97 11.09 -4.85
C PRO A 201 -16.71 10.21 -4.67
N MET A 202 -15.52 10.81 -4.70
CA MET A 202 -14.24 10.11 -4.74
C MET A 202 -13.26 10.73 -3.76
N LYS A 203 -12.39 9.89 -3.20
CA LYS A 203 -11.30 10.28 -2.34
C LYS A 203 -9.97 10.03 -3.03
N PHE A 204 -9.14 11.08 -3.08
CA PHE A 204 -7.78 11.02 -3.59
C PHE A 204 -6.81 11.21 -2.44
N ARG A 205 -5.91 10.24 -2.26
CA ARG A 205 -4.77 10.36 -1.35
C ARG A 205 -3.49 10.40 -2.16
N ILE A 206 -2.71 11.45 -1.94
CA ILE A 206 -1.44 11.67 -2.61
C ILE A 206 -0.35 11.55 -1.56
N LEU A 207 0.58 10.63 -1.79
CA LEU A 207 1.72 10.40 -0.91
C LEU A 207 2.99 10.64 -1.72
N SER A 208 3.71 11.70 -1.38
CA SER A 208 5.00 11.98 -1.98
C SER A 208 6.12 11.40 -1.14
N ASP A 209 7.18 10.98 -1.82
CA ASP A 209 8.43 10.53 -1.22
C ASP A 209 9.59 10.94 -2.12
N TYR A 210 10.78 11.05 -1.58
CA TYR A 210 11.98 11.45 -2.31
C TYR A 210 13.15 10.57 -1.93
N GLU A 211 14.06 10.35 -2.86
CA GLU A 211 15.28 9.62 -2.55
C GLU A 211 16.20 10.53 -1.72
N ARG A 212 16.49 10.12 -0.48
CA ARG A 212 17.52 10.78 0.32
C ARG A 212 18.87 10.41 -0.27
N MET A 213 19.46 11.32 -1.04
CA MET A 213 20.87 11.19 -1.42
C MET A 213 21.70 11.16 -0.14
N SER A 214 22.44 10.07 0.06
CA SER A 214 23.51 9.99 1.06
C SER A 214 24.50 11.11 0.75
N LEU A 215 24.62 12.10 1.64
CA LEU A 215 25.69 13.09 1.60
C LEU A 215 27.02 12.43 1.98
#